data_AF-A0A563DFF1-F1
#
_entry.id   AF-A0A563DFF1-F1
#
_cell.length_a   1.000
_cell.length_b   1.000
_cell.length_c   1.000
_cell.angle_alpha   90.00
_cell.angle_beta   90.00
_cell.angle_gamma   90.00
#
_symmetry.space_group_name_H-M   'P 1'
#
loop_
_entity.id
_entity.type
_entity.pdbx_description
1 polymer ?
#
loop_
_entity_poly.entity_id
_entity_poly.type
_entity_poly.pdbx_seq_one_letter_code
_entity_poly.pdbx_strand_id
1 'polypeptide(L)'
;MMKLFKVFLIFTFVGIILMSFTKHEKMKFNNNDPYKELGNFPVAGEGMTRYVIFLKKKSNENDFKIELIPGKIMNVDCNFYTLLGNMEEKNLDGWGYNYYQYTSSGEAMSTMMACPEQTKTNKFVAGKSIWVDYNSKLPIVIYVPKGIEVNYKIWKAGKESSAEEK
;
A
#
# COMPACT_ATOMS: atom_id res chain seq x y z
N MET A 1 24.12 38.73 75.40
CA MET A 1 24.09 37.77 76.52
C MET A 1 23.05 36.70 76.21
N MET A 2 23.40 35.46 76.50
CA MET A 2 22.91 34.18 75.97
C MET A 2 21.53 33.74 76.50
N LYS A 3 20.77 32.98 75.68
CA LYS A 3 19.97 31.75 75.96
C LYS A 3 18.70 31.72 75.07
N LEU A 4 18.54 30.90 74.03
CA LEU A 4 18.53 29.42 73.83
C LEU A 4 17.38 28.66 74.53
N PHE A 5 16.54 28.03 73.67
CA PHE A 5 15.71 26.81 73.80
C PHE A 5 14.32 26.79 74.48
N LYS A 6 13.28 26.47 73.67
CA LYS A 6 12.53 25.19 73.58
C LYS A 6 11.36 25.38 72.58
N VAL A 7 11.29 24.77 71.38
CA VAL A 7 11.03 23.36 70.99
C VAL A 7 9.56 22.91 71.23
N PHE A 8 8.84 22.78 70.09
CA PHE A 8 7.78 21.81 69.70
C PHE A 8 6.27 22.06 69.88
N LEU A 9 5.56 21.37 68.96
CA LEU A 9 4.12 21.10 68.75
C LEU A 9 3.36 22.11 67.85
N ILE A 10 2.73 21.78 66.72
CA ILE A 10 2.26 20.52 66.11
C ILE A 10 2.10 20.72 64.59
N PHE A 11 2.41 19.68 63.82
CA PHE A 11 2.06 19.51 62.41
C PHE A 11 0.54 19.44 62.18
N THR A 12 0.00 20.30 61.33
CA THR A 12 -1.22 20.00 60.57
C THR A 12 -0.87 19.89 59.10
N PHE A 13 -0.73 18.64 58.67
CA PHE A 13 -0.63 18.23 57.27
C PHE A 13 -2.00 18.41 56.58
N VAL A 14 -2.01 18.27 55.24
CA VAL A 14 -3.15 18.30 54.30
C VAL A 14 -3.42 19.71 53.76
N GLY A 15 -2.89 20.07 52.59
CA GLY A 15 -3.26 19.52 51.27
C GLY A 15 -4.45 20.35 50.78
N ILE A 16 -4.31 21.19 49.76
CA ILE A 16 -4.62 20.85 48.37
C ILE A 16 -3.80 21.79 47.48
N ILE A 17 -2.79 21.23 46.81
CA ILE A 17 -2.22 21.82 45.60
C ILE A 17 -3.36 21.73 44.58
N LEU A 18 -3.93 22.87 44.19
CA LEU A 18 -4.78 22.99 43.01
C LEU A 18 -3.90 22.71 41.78
N MET A 19 -3.60 21.42 41.55
CA MET A 19 -3.16 20.95 40.26
C MET A 19 -4.33 21.22 39.32
N SER A 20 -4.17 22.23 38.47
CA SER A 20 -5.00 22.39 37.30
C SER A 20 -4.99 21.05 36.57
N PHE A 21 -6.09 20.30 36.66
CA PHE A 21 -6.32 19.16 35.80
C PHE A 21 -6.47 19.71 34.38
N THR A 22 -5.34 19.92 33.71
CA THR A 22 -5.31 19.94 32.25
C THR A 22 -5.94 18.64 31.83
N LYS A 23 -7.15 18.72 31.28
CA LYS A 23 -7.83 17.60 30.64
C LYS A 23 -6.83 17.03 29.64
N HIS A 24 -6.22 15.90 29.97
CA HIS A 24 -5.40 15.16 29.05
C HIS A 24 -6.37 14.51 28.06
N GLU A 25 -6.80 15.30 27.06
CA GLU A 25 -7.41 14.72 25.88
C GLU A 25 -6.39 13.71 25.36
N LYS A 26 -6.75 12.42 25.43
CA LYS A 26 -5.99 11.38 24.74
C LYS A 26 -5.95 11.79 23.27
N MET A 27 -4.82 12.33 22.83
CA MET A 27 -4.53 12.53 21.43
C MET A 27 -4.71 11.17 20.77
N LYS A 28 -5.77 10.99 19.99
CA LYS A 28 -5.91 9.82 19.13
C LYS A 28 -4.81 9.94 18.08
N PHE A 29 -3.67 9.32 18.34
CA PHE A 29 -2.66 9.09 17.34
C PHE A 29 -3.28 8.21 16.25
N ASN A 30 -3.83 8.83 15.21
CA ASN A 30 -4.17 8.13 13.98
C ASN A 30 -2.84 7.93 13.23
N ASN A 31 -2.09 6.92 13.68
CA ASN A 31 -0.68 6.72 13.34
C ASN A 31 -0.43 6.14 11.94
N ASN A 32 -1.45 5.98 11.10
CA ASN A 32 -1.29 5.31 9.80
C ASN A 32 -1.17 6.34 8.68
N ASP A 33 -0.08 7.10 8.68
CA ASP A 33 0.29 7.95 7.56
C ASP A 33 1.03 7.09 6.52
N PRO A 34 0.41 6.77 5.37
CA PRO A 34 0.99 5.83 4.41
C PRO A 34 2.34 6.31 3.88
N TYR A 35 2.63 7.63 3.90
CA TYR A 35 3.93 8.16 3.50
C TYR A 35 5.03 7.81 4.50
N LYS A 36 4.71 7.76 5.80
CA LYS A 36 5.66 7.30 6.84
C LYS A 36 5.88 5.79 6.73
N GLU A 37 4.81 5.04 6.48
CA GLU A 37 4.89 3.58 6.34
C GLU A 37 5.75 3.14 5.16
N LEU A 38 5.81 3.93 4.09
CA LEU A 38 6.68 3.66 2.95
C LEU A 38 8.17 3.51 3.35
N GLY A 39 8.60 4.20 4.42
CA GLY A 39 9.97 4.14 4.93
C GLY A 39 10.39 2.74 5.40
N ASN A 40 9.43 1.88 5.71
CA ASN A 40 9.69 0.52 6.18
C ASN A 40 9.94 -0.46 5.03
N PHE A 41 9.58 -0.09 3.80
CA PHE A 41 9.77 -0.93 2.61
C PHE A 41 11.15 -0.69 1.99
N PRO A 42 11.86 -1.76 1.57
CA PRO A 42 13.19 -1.61 0.99
C PRO A 42 13.17 -0.75 -0.28
N VAL A 43 14.28 -0.09 -0.59
CA VAL A 43 14.44 0.56 -1.90
C VAL A 43 14.54 -0.52 -3.00
N ALA A 44 14.29 -0.14 -4.26
CA ALA A 44 14.50 -1.06 -5.37
C ALA A 44 15.96 -1.51 -5.43
N GLY A 45 16.19 -2.82 -5.49
CA GLY A 45 17.51 -3.37 -5.79
C GLY A 45 17.94 -3.12 -7.24
N GLU A 46 19.17 -3.52 -7.57
CA GLU A 46 19.70 -3.40 -8.92
C GLU A 46 18.81 -4.12 -9.95
N GLY A 47 18.60 -3.50 -11.11
CA GLY A 47 17.75 -4.05 -12.18
C GLY A 47 16.24 -3.98 -11.92
N MET A 48 15.80 -3.48 -10.75
CA MET A 48 14.39 -3.37 -10.38
C MET A 48 13.93 -1.90 -10.32
N THR A 49 12.62 -1.69 -10.43
CA THR A 49 11.93 -0.42 -10.24
C THR A 49 10.87 -0.59 -9.16
N ARG A 50 10.79 0.36 -8.22
CA ARG A 50 9.78 0.38 -7.16
C ARG A 50 8.68 1.39 -7.51
N TYR A 51 7.48 0.89 -7.73
CA TYR A 51 6.25 1.67 -7.86
C TYR A 51 5.52 1.73 -6.52
N VAL A 52 4.85 2.86 -6.25
CA VAL A 52 4.09 3.08 -5.02
C VAL A 52 2.75 3.71 -5.36
N ILE A 53 1.67 3.14 -4.83
CA ILE A 53 0.32 3.67 -4.98
C ILE A 53 -0.19 4.11 -3.61
N PHE A 54 -0.55 5.39 -3.51
CA PHE A 54 -1.24 5.95 -2.34
C PHE A 54 -2.73 6.06 -2.62
N LEU A 55 -3.54 5.42 -1.78
CA LEU A 55 -4.98 5.42 -1.91
C LEU A 55 -5.62 6.53 -1.07
N LYS A 56 -6.66 7.16 -1.60
CA LYS A 56 -7.46 8.12 -0.84
C LYS A 56 -8.40 7.37 0.09
N LYS A 57 -8.49 7.80 1.35
CA LYS A 57 -9.44 7.21 2.31
C LYS A 57 -10.88 7.24 1.79
N LYS A 58 -11.60 6.12 1.97
CA LYS A 58 -13.03 6.00 1.68
C LYS A 58 -13.82 5.62 2.93
N SER A 59 -15.14 5.77 2.88
CA SER A 59 -16.04 5.43 3.99
C SER A 59 -16.19 3.93 4.18
N ASN A 60 -16.37 3.17 3.10
CA ASN A 60 -16.41 1.71 3.10
C ASN A 60 -15.38 1.16 2.10
N GLU A 61 -14.19 0.82 2.56
CA GLU A 61 -13.09 0.35 1.71
C GLU A 61 -13.28 -1.10 1.25
N ASN A 62 -14.07 -1.89 1.98
CA ASN A 62 -14.37 -3.29 1.63
C ASN A 62 -15.15 -3.43 0.33
N ASP A 63 -15.84 -2.37 -0.11
CA ASP A 63 -16.54 -2.32 -1.39
C ASP A 63 -15.58 -2.10 -2.57
N PHE A 64 -14.28 -1.97 -2.33
CA PHE A 64 -13.30 -1.65 -3.36
C PHE A 64 -12.17 -2.67 -3.39
N LYS A 65 -11.63 -2.86 -4.60
CA LYS A 65 -10.40 -3.61 -4.86
C LYS A 65 -9.51 -2.83 -5.80
N ILE A 66 -8.23 -3.13 -5.77
CA ILE A 66 -7.26 -2.61 -6.74
C ILE A 66 -6.84 -3.76 -7.65
N GLU A 67 -6.92 -3.57 -8.95
CA GLU A 67 -6.30 -4.47 -9.92
C GLU A 67 -4.93 -3.90 -10.29
N LEU A 68 -3.87 -4.67 -10.05
CA LEU A 68 -2.50 -4.35 -10.42
C LEU A 68 -2.18 -4.99 -11.77
N ILE A 69 -1.79 -4.18 -12.75
CA ILE A 69 -1.64 -4.58 -14.14
C ILE A 69 -0.19 -4.30 -14.57
N PRO A 70 0.72 -5.27 -14.42
CA PRO A 70 2.07 -5.15 -14.96
C PRO A 70 2.02 -5.15 -16.49
N GLY A 71 2.91 -4.41 -17.14
CA GLY A 71 2.99 -4.43 -18.60
C GLY A 71 4.17 -3.66 -19.14
N LYS A 72 4.31 -3.68 -20.46
CA LYS A 72 5.41 -3.02 -21.17
C LYS A 72 4.91 -2.40 -22.45
N ILE A 73 5.38 -1.20 -22.78
CA ILE A 73 5.14 -0.62 -24.10
C ILE A 73 5.96 -1.38 -25.14
N MET A 74 5.28 -2.00 -26.11
CA MET A 74 5.90 -2.78 -27.18
C MET A 74 5.36 -2.33 -28.54
N ASN A 75 6.22 -2.33 -29.55
CA ASN A 75 5.82 -2.08 -30.94
C ASN A 75 5.28 -3.38 -31.55
N VAL A 76 3.96 -3.51 -31.63
CA VAL A 76 3.25 -4.76 -31.96
C VAL A 76 2.29 -4.59 -33.12
N ASP A 77 1.96 -5.70 -33.78
CA ASP A 77 1.03 -5.74 -34.90
C ASP A 77 -0.44 -5.93 -34.44
N CYS A 78 -1.25 -6.58 -35.27
CA CYS A 78 -2.66 -6.86 -35.03
C CYS A 78 -2.91 -8.02 -34.05
N ASN A 79 -1.88 -8.81 -33.72
CA ASN A 79 -2.02 -9.93 -32.80
C ASN A 79 -2.33 -9.48 -31.37
N PHE A 80 -2.94 -10.39 -30.61
CA PHE A 80 -3.05 -10.23 -29.17
C PHE A 80 -1.74 -10.67 -28.53
N TYR A 81 -1.19 -9.83 -27.66
CA TYR A 81 0.03 -10.09 -26.93
C TYR A 81 -0.23 -10.13 -25.43
N THR A 82 0.44 -11.04 -24.73
CA THR A 82 0.44 -11.11 -23.27
C THR A 82 1.89 -11.16 -22.78
N LEU A 83 2.24 -10.23 -21.88
CA LEU A 83 3.55 -10.21 -21.24
C LEU A 83 3.69 -11.43 -20.32
N LEU A 84 4.76 -12.19 -20.48
CA LEU A 84 5.03 -13.36 -19.65
C LEU A 84 5.59 -12.92 -18.29
N GLY A 85 5.05 -13.50 -17.23
CA GLY A 85 5.50 -13.23 -15.86
C GLY A 85 4.40 -13.43 -14.84
N ASN A 86 4.76 -13.33 -13.56
CA ASN A 86 3.83 -13.51 -12.45
C ASN A 86 4.04 -12.46 -11.36
N MET A 87 2.95 -12.03 -10.73
CA MET A 87 3.00 -11.18 -9.55
C MET A 87 2.85 -12.04 -8.29
N GLU A 88 3.80 -11.88 -7.37
CA GLU A 88 3.81 -12.55 -6.07
C GLU A 88 3.59 -11.53 -4.97
N GLU A 89 2.72 -11.88 -4.02
CA GLU A 89 2.64 -11.19 -2.74
C GLU A 89 3.76 -11.69 -1.83
N LYS A 90 4.48 -10.75 -1.21
CA LYS A 90 5.60 -11.01 -0.30
C LYS A 90 5.29 -10.34 1.03
N ASN A 91 5.66 -11.00 2.12
CA ASN A 91 5.58 -10.39 3.44
C ASN A 91 6.81 -9.51 3.70
N LEU A 92 6.59 -8.39 4.38
CA LEU A 92 7.63 -7.54 4.93
C LEU A 92 7.90 -7.96 6.39
N ASP A 93 8.99 -8.71 6.57
CA ASP A 93 9.35 -9.32 7.85
C ASP A 93 9.40 -8.28 8.98
N GLY A 94 8.75 -8.60 10.11
CA GLY A 94 8.73 -7.76 11.30
C GLY A 94 7.68 -6.64 11.30
N TRP A 95 6.99 -6.40 10.18
CA TRP A 95 5.97 -5.34 10.06
C TRP A 95 4.55 -5.88 9.88
N GLY A 96 4.40 -7.09 9.34
CA GLY A 96 3.09 -7.64 9.00
C GLY A 96 2.43 -6.96 7.80
N TYR A 97 3.21 -6.21 7.02
CA TYR A 97 2.77 -5.62 5.75
C TYR A 97 3.13 -6.53 4.60
N ASN A 98 2.43 -6.37 3.47
CA ASN A 98 2.75 -7.07 2.25
C ASN A 98 3.21 -6.07 1.17
N TYR A 99 4.04 -6.55 0.26
CA TYR A 99 4.40 -5.88 -0.97
C TYR A 99 4.28 -6.86 -2.13
N TYR A 100 4.31 -6.35 -3.35
CA TYR A 100 4.14 -7.16 -4.55
C TYR A 100 5.41 -7.15 -5.39
N GLN A 101 5.81 -8.30 -5.91
CA GLN A 101 6.95 -8.42 -6.82
C GLN A 101 6.50 -9.10 -8.11
N TYR A 102 6.71 -8.44 -9.23
CA TYR A 102 6.51 -9.04 -10.55
C TYR A 102 7.82 -9.65 -11.04
N THR A 103 7.79 -10.89 -11.52
CA THR A 103 8.92 -11.55 -12.16
C THR A 103 8.60 -11.78 -13.63
N SER A 104 9.52 -11.39 -14.52
CA SER A 104 9.34 -11.48 -15.98
C SER A 104 10.68 -11.39 -16.70
N SER A 105 10.84 -12.13 -17.80
CA SER A 105 11.95 -11.96 -18.75
C SER A 105 11.77 -10.73 -19.66
N GLY A 106 10.61 -10.08 -19.62
CA GLY A 106 10.22 -9.00 -20.53
C GLY A 106 9.74 -9.48 -21.91
N GLU A 107 9.63 -10.80 -22.10
CA GLU A 107 9.11 -11.43 -23.31
C GLU A 107 7.58 -11.51 -23.28
N ALA A 108 6.96 -11.58 -24.46
CA ALA A 108 5.53 -11.70 -24.61
C ALA A 108 5.18 -12.87 -25.53
N MET A 109 4.08 -13.55 -25.24
CA MET A 109 3.45 -14.50 -26.16
C MET A 109 2.43 -13.77 -27.03
N SER A 110 2.22 -14.25 -28.26
CA SER A 110 1.22 -13.68 -29.17
C SER A 110 0.35 -14.74 -29.84
N THR A 111 -0.81 -14.32 -30.33
CA THR A 111 -1.55 -15.09 -31.35
C THR A 111 -0.78 -15.15 -32.67
N MET A 112 -1.25 -15.98 -33.61
CA MET A 112 -0.65 -16.16 -34.94
C MET A 112 -1.65 -15.80 -36.06
N MET A 113 -2.40 -14.70 -35.89
CA MET A 113 -3.29 -14.18 -36.93
C MET A 113 -2.48 -13.51 -38.04
N ALA A 114 -2.97 -13.60 -39.28
CA ALA A 114 -2.43 -12.82 -40.38
C ALA A 114 -2.76 -11.33 -40.17
N CYS A 115 -1.78 -10.45 -40.38
CA CYS A 115 -1.94 -8.99 -40.31
C CYS A 115 -1.73 -8.36 -41.69
N PRO A 116 -2.78 -8.19 -42.51
CA PRO A 116 -2.65 -7.75 -43.91
C PRO A 116 -2.02 -6.36 -44.06
N GLU A 117 -2.40 -5.42 -43.19
CA GLU A 117 -1.92 -4.03 -43.21
C GLU A 117 -0.44 -3.90 -42.82
N GLN A 118 0.16 -4.93 -42.19
CA GLN A 118 1.54 -4.95 -41.67
C GLN A 118 1.94 -3.75 -40.78
N THR A 119 0.98 -2.95 -40.32
CA THR A 119 1.20 -1.79 -39.47
C THR A 119 1.54 -2.23 -38.04
N LYS A 120 2.60 -1.66 -37.47
CA LYS A 120 2.91 -1.81 -36.05
C LYS A 120 2.67 -0.52 -35.28
N THR A 121 2.20 -0.65 -34.05
CA THR A 121 1.91 0.47 -33.16
C THR A 121 2.45 0.20 -31.75
N ASN A 122 2.82 1.24 -31.04
CA ASN A 122 3.23 1.10 -29.64
C ASN A 122 1.99 0.88 -28.78
N LYS A 123 1.88 -0.30 -28.16
CA LYS A 123 0.79 -0.67 -27.26
C LYS A 123 1.34 -1.12 -25.91
N PHE A 124 0.56 -0.88 -24.86
CA PHE A 124 0.81 -1.47 -23.54
C PHE A 124 0.41 -2.94 -23.58
N VAL A 125 1.41 -3.83 -23.61
CA VAL A 125 1.22 -5.28 -23.53
C VAL A 125 1.18 -5.67 -22.06
N ALA A 126 -0.02 -6.02 -21.59
CA ALA A 126 -0.25 -6.37 -20.20
C ALA A 126 0.17 -7.83 -19.92
N GLY A 127 0.67 -8.07 -18.72
CA GLY A 127 0.84 -9.41 -18.16
C GLY A 127 -0.36 -9.81 -17.31
N LYS A 128 -0.24 -10.95 -16.64
CA LYS A 128 -1.24 -11.42 -15.69
C LYS A 128 -1.43 -10.40 -14.56
N SER A 129 -2.63 -9.86 -14.44
CA SER A 129 -3.01 -8.97 -13.34
C SER A 129 -3.38 -9.75 -12.08
N ILE A 130 -3.33 -9.06 -10.94
CA ILE A 130 -3.85 -9.57 -9.67
C ILE A 130 -4.75 -8.52 -9.02
N TRP A 131 -5.61 -8.98 -8.11
CA TRP A 131 -6.49 -8.14 -7.32
C TRP A 131 -5.98 -8.08 -5.90
N VAL A 132 -5.91 -6.88 -5.35
CA VAL A 132 -5.49 -6.62 -3.97
C VAL A 132 -6.53 -5.77 -3.25
N ASP A 133 -6.53 -5.84 -1.93
CA ASP A 133 -7.50 -5.11 -1.11
C ASP A 133 -7.31 -3.60 -1.17
N TYR A 134 -8.41 -2.86 -1.11
CA TYR A 134 -8.36 -1.42 -0.93
C TYR A 134 -8.06 -1.11 0.54
N ASN A 135 -6.90 -0.54 0.83
CA ASN A 135 -6.54 -0.09 2.17
C ASN A 135 -5.80 1.25 2.09
N SER A 136 -6.46 2.34 2.49
CA SER A 136 -5.83 3.68 2.43
C SER A 136 -4.81 3.97 3.52
N LYS A 137 -4.71 3.08 4.52
CA LYS A 137 -3.78 3.24 5.65
C LYS A 137 -2.35 2.84 5.32
N LEU A 138 -2.15 2.06 4.26
CA LEU A 138 -0.85 1.56 3.82
C LEU A 138 -0.62 1.89 2.34
N PRO A 139 0.62 2.21 1.93
CA PRO A 139 0.95 2.28 0.51
C PRO A 139 0.95 0.88 -0.09
N ILE A 140 0.52 0.76 -1.34
CA ILE A 140 0.74 -0.47 -2.12
C ILE A 140 2.11 -0.32 -2.80
N VAL A 141 3.05 -1.19 -2.44
CA VAL A 141 4.42 -1.16 -2.96
C VAL A 141 4.62 -2.31 -3.93
N ILE A 142 5.07 -2.01 -5.15
CA ILE A 142 5.29 -3.00 -6.21
C ILE A 142 6.71 -2.89 -6.74
N TYR A 143 7.42 -4.02 -6.83
CA TYR A 143 8.74 -4.12 -7.46
C TYR A 143 8.63 -4.87 -8.78
N VAL A 144 9.16 -4.30 -9.85
CA VAL A 144 9.17 -4.93 -11.18
C VAL A 144 10.55 -4.78 -11.84
N PRO A 145 10.93 -5.66 -12.77
CA PRO A 145 12.15 -5.49 -13.57
C PRO A 145 12.14 -4.15 -14.32
N LYS A 146 13.32 -3.55 -14.50
CA LYS A 146 13.48 -2.30 -15.24
C LYS A 146 12.91 -2.43 -16.65
N GLY A 147 12.15 -1.41 -17.08
CA GLY A 147 11.46 -1.39 -18.38
C GLY A 147 10.08 -2.06 -18.38
N ILE A 148 9.63 -2.56 -17.22
CA ILE A 148 8.23 -2.92 -16.97
C ILE A 148 7.57 -1.77 -16.19
N GLU A 149 6.32 -1.51 -16.53
CA GLU A 149 5.44 -0.53 -15.91
C GLU A 149 4.31 -1.24 -15.16
N VAL A 150 3.68 -0.52 -14.23
CA VAL A 150 2.52 -1.01 -13.49
C VAL A 150 1.38 0.00 -13.63
N ASN A 151 0.35 -0.38 -14.38
CA ASN A 151 -0.92 0.31 -14.38
C ASN A 151 -1.81 -0.26 -13.26
N TYR A 152 -2.82 0.49 -12.83
CA TYR A 152 -3.79 -0.01 -11.88
C TYR A 152 -5.20 0.51 -12.17
N LYS A 153 -6.19 -0.26 -11.71
CA LYS A 153 -7.61 0.15 -11.71
C LYS A 153 -8.18 0.02 -10.31
N ILE A 154 -9.12 0.91 -9.99
CA ILE A 154 -9.93 0.82 -8.78
C ILE A 154 -11.27 0.24 -9.19
N TRP A 155 -11.60 -0.92 -8.65
CA TRP A 155 -12.88 -1.58 -8.85
C TRP A 155 -13.79 -1.32 -7.67
N LYS A 156 -15.09 -1.22 -7.93
CA LYS A 156 -16.13 -1.09 -6.92
C LYS A 156 -17.09 -2.28 -7.03
N ALA A 157 -17.38 -2.91 -5.92
CA ALA A 157 -18.35 -4.00 -5.84
C ALA A 157 -19.75 -3.51 -6.25
N GLY A 158 -20.46 -4.41 -6.93
CA GLY A 158 -21.90 -4.25 -7.16
C GLY A 158 -22.69 -4.55 -5.89
N LYS A 159 -24.02 -4.61 -6.03
CA LYS A 159 -24.87 -5.08 -4.93
C LYS A 159 -24.60 -6.56 -4.70
N GLU A 160 -24.54 -6.96 -3.43
CA GLU A 160 -24.55 -8.37 -3.06
C GLU A 160 -25.84 -9.03 -3.56
N SER A 161 -25.74 -10.27 -4.01
CA SER A 161 -26.86 -11.06 -4.52
C SER A 161 -26.63 -12.53 -4.19
N SER A 162 -27.70 -13.24 -3.87
CA SER A 162 -27.65 -14.67 -3.59
C SER A 162 -27.54 -15.48 -4.89
N ALA A 163 -26.82 -16.60 -4.83
CA ALA A 163 -26.74 -17.53 -5.96
C ALA A 163 -28.07 -18.29 -6.15
N GLU A 164 -28.35 -18.72 -7.37
CA GLU A 164 -29.46 -19.61 -7.69
C GLU A 164 -29.06 -21.07 -7.47
N GLU A 165 -29.90 -21.82 -6.74
CA GLU A 165 -29.79 -23.28 -6.64
C GLU A 165 -30.33 -23.93 -7.92
N LYS A 166 -29.70 -25.02 -8.39
CA LYS A 166 -30.11 -25.78 -9.58
C LYS A 166 -30.49 -27.20 -9.23
#